data_AF-B7FXD7-F1
#
_entry.id   AF-B7FXD7-F1
#
_cell.length_a   1.000
_cell.length_b   1.000
_cell.length_c   1.000
_cell.angle_alpha   90.00
_cell.angle_beta   90.00
_cell.angle_gamma   90.00
#
_symmetry.space_group_name_H-M   'P 1'
#
loop_
_entity.id
_entity.type
_entity.pdbx_description
1 polymer ?
#
loop_
_entity_poly.entity_id
_entity_poly.type
_entity_poly.pdbx_seq_one_letter_code
_entity_poly.pdbx_strand_id
1 'polypeptide(L)' 'LIKENSVLMLSFTTCPFCVKAKQVLDAKNAKYVAVELDMDPEGKAIRAEMGELLGRTSVPAVWIDGKFVGGC' A
#
# COMPACT_ATOMS: atom_id res chain seq x y z
N LEU A 1 10.54 -5.02 3.05
CA LEU A 1 9.57 -3.99 2.60
C LEU A 1 8.93 -3.18 3.74
N ILE A 2 8.09 -3.76 4.61
CA ILE A 2 7.32 -3.00 5.62
C ILE A 2 8.19 -2.33 6.70
N LYS A 3 9.24 -3.00 7.19
CA LYS A 3 10.17 -2.43 8.19
C LYS A 3 11.25 -1.52 7.62
N GLU A 4 11.47 -1.58 6.30
CA GLU A 4 12.56 -0.85 5.63
C GLU A 4 12.12 0.53 5.14
N ASN A 5 10.80 0.76 5.05
CA ASN A 5 10.23 2.02 4.56
C ASN A 5 9.42 2.69 5.66
N SER A 6 9.68 3.98 5.92
CA SER A 6 8.90 4.77 6.88
C SER A 6 7.43 4.87 6.48
N VAL A 7 7.12 4.91 5.17
CA VAL A 7 5.75 4.80 4.67
C VAL A 7 5.73 3.86 3.47
N LEU A 8 4.95 2.78 3.56
CA LEU A 8 4.72 1.84 2.48
C LEU A 8 3.23 1.85 2.13
N MET A 9 2.92 1.94 0.85
CA MET A 9 1.57 1.83 0.29
C MET A 9 1.54 0.71 -0.73
N LEU A 10 0.60 -0.22 -0.56
CA LEU A 10 0.22 -1.14 -1.62
C LEU A 10 -0.96 -0.53 -2.38
N SER A 11 -0.83 -0.48 -3.69
CA SER A 11 -1.69 0.28 -4.60
C SER A 11 -2.03 -0.55 -5.83
N PHE A 12 -3.12 -0.17 -6.50
CA PHE A 12 -3.46 -0.60 -7.85
C PHE A 12 -3.49 0.62 -8.75
N THR A 13 -2.92 0.55 -9.95
CA THR A 13 -2.88 1.70 -10.88
C THR A 13 -4.27 2.18 -11.29
N THR A 14 -5.22 1.26 -11.38
CA THR A 14 -6.61 1.51 -11.78
C THR A 14 -7.51 1.95 -10.62
N CYS A 15 -7.01 1.98 -9.38
CA CYS A 15 -7.83 2.25 -8.20
C CYS A 15 -7.90 3.76 -7.87
N PRO A 16 -9.09 4.39 -7.90
CA PRO A 16 -9.23 5.82 -7.63
C PRO A 16 -8.92 6.17 -6.15
N PHE A 17 -9.12 5.24 -5.22
CA PHE A 17 -8.76 5.44 -3.81
C PHE A 17 -7.24 5.47 -3.61
N CYS A 18 -6.51 4.67 -4.37
CA CYS A 18 -5.04 4.67 -4.33
C CYS A 18 -4.48 6.00 -4.84
N VAL A 19 -5.04 6.53 -5.93
CA VAL A 19 -4.66 7.86 -6.45
C VAL A 19 -4.88 8.94 -5.41
N LYS A 20 -6.05 8.96 -4.74
CA LYS A 20 -6.32 9.92 -3.66
C LYS A 20 -5.33 9.80 -2.50
N ALA A 21 -5.01 8.57 -2.09
CA ALA A 21 -4.08 8.34 -1.00
C ALA A 21 -2.67 8.84 -1.32
N LYS A 22 -2.19 8.62 -2.56
CA LYS A 22 -0.92 9.18 -3.07
C LYS A 22 -0.93 10.70 -3.03
N GLN A 23 -1.98 11.34 -3.56
CA GLN A 23 -2.13 12.80 -3.53
C GLN A 23 -2.07 13.38 -2.12
N VAL A 24 -2.67 12.70 -1.13
CA VAL A 24 -2.58 13.13 0.28
C VAL A 24 -1.15 13.04 0.80
N LEU A 25 -0.42 11.95 0.50
CA LEU A 25 0.98 11.80 0.90
C LEU A 25 1.89 12.82 0.20
N ASP A 26 1.68 13.06 -1.09
CA ASP A 26 2.38 14.07 -1.89
C ASP A 26 2.13 15.48 -1.33
N ALA A 27 0.87 15.82 -1.00
CA ALA A 27 0.51 17.10 -0.41
C ALA A 27 1.12 17.32 0.99
N LYS A 28 1.43 16.23 1.70
CA LYS A 28 2.17 16.26 2.98
C LYS A 28 3.68 16.24 2.79
N ASN A 29 4.16 16.19 1.54
CA ASN A 29 5.57 16.06 1.19
C ASN A 29 6.23 14.86 1.90
N ALA A 30 5.43 13.81 2.15
CA ALA A 30 5.87 12.61 2.83
C ALA A 30 6.64 11.73 1.85
N LYS A 31 7.76 11.15 2.27
CA LYS A 31 8.46 10.13 1.49
C LYS A 31 7.73 8.80 1.69
N TYR A 32 7.24 8.21 0.61
CA TYR A 32 6.60 6.89 0.64
C TYR A 32 7.04 6.04 -0.54
N VAL A 33 6.90 4.73 -0.38
CA VAL A 33 7.02 3.76 -1.46
C VAL A 33 5.64 3.23 -1.80
N ALA A 34 5.22 3.38 -3.05
CA ALA A 34 4.00 2.76 -3.56
C ALA A 34 4.37 1.56 -4.42
N VAL A 35 3.84 0.39 -4.07
CA VAL A 35 3.97 -0.85 -4.85
C VAL A 35 2.66 -1.08 -5.59
N GLU A 36 2.73 -1.09 -6.93
CA GLU A 36 1.58 -1.33 -7.79
C GLU A 36 1.40 -2.84 -8.03
N LEU A 37 0.56 -3.47 -7.20
CA LEU A 37 0.37 -4.91 -7.19
C LEU A 37 -0.26 -5.47 -8.49
N ASP A 38 -0.89 -4.62 -9.30
CA ASP A 38 -1.46 -5.01 -10.58
C ASP A 38 -0.43 -5.05 -11.71
N MET A 39 0.71 -4.36 -11.55
CA MET A 39 1.83 -4.39 -12.49
C MET A 39 2.98 -5.29 -12.01
N ASP A 40 2.99 -5.65 -10.73
CA ASP A 40 4.00 -6.50 -10.13
C ASP A 40 3.67 -7.99 -10.37
N PRO A 41 4.59 -8.79 -10.93
CA PRO A 41 4.37 -10.24 -11.13
C PRO A 41 4.16 -11.00 -9.82
N GLU A 42 4.72 -10.52 -8.70
CA GLU A 42 4.54 -11.07 -7.35
C GLU A 42 3.32 -10.47 -6.64
N GLY A 43 2.62 -9.51 -7.26
CA GLY A 43 1.52 -8.78 -6.64
C GLY A 43 0.39 -9.68 -6.12
N LYS A 44 0.13 -10.82 -6.78
CA LYS A 44 -0.83 -11.83 -6.29
C LYS A 44 -0.38 -12.51 -4.99
N ALA A 45 0.91 -12.85 -4.89
CA ALA A 45 1.48 -13.47 -3.69
C ALA A 45 1.43 -12.49 -2.51
N ILE A 46 1.84 -11.24 -2.73
CA ILE A 46 1.77 -10.17 -1.73
C ILE A 46 0.32 -9.99 -1.25
N ARG A 47 -0.66 -10.02 -2.17
CA ARG A 47 -2.08 -9.91 -1.81
C ARG A 47 -2.59 -11.08 -0.98
N ALA A 48 -2.09 -12.29 -1.23
CA ALA A 48 -2.42 -13.45 -0.42
C ALA A 48 -1.84 -13.31 1.00
N GLU A 49 -0.58 -12.91 1.12
CA GLU A 49 0.06 -12.63 2.42
C GLU A 49 -0.68 -11.54 3.20
N MET A 50 -1.16 -10.48 2.53
CA MET A 50 -2.03 -9.48 3.18
C MET A 50 -3.30 -10.10 3.76
N GLY A 51 -3.92 -11.02 3.01
CA GLY A 51 -5.11 -11.73 3.45
C GLY A 51 -4.86 -12.54 4.72
N GLU A 52 -3.73 -13.21 4.81
CA GLU A 52 -3.32 -13.99 5.99
C GLU A 52 -2.93 -13.09 7.18
N LEU A 53 -2.16 -12.03 6.93
CA LEU A 53 -1.64 -11.14 7.98
C LEU A 53 -2.70 -10.17 8.54
N LEU A 54 -3.59 -9.67 7.69
CA LEU A 54 -4.50 -8.58 8.02
C LEU A 54 -5.98 -8.98 7.98
N GLY A 55 -6.31 -10.18 7.47
CA GLY A 55 -7.68 -10.60 7.20
C GLY A 55 -8.35 -9.83 6.07
N ARG A 56 -7.59 -9.02 5.31
CA ARG A 56 -8.10 -8.20 4.21
C ARG A 56 -7.10 -8.05 3.08
N THR A 57 -7.61 -7.91 1.86
CA THR A 57 -6.83 -7.83 0.62
C THR A 57 -7.18 -6.60 -0.22
N SER A 58 -7.86 -5.61 0.39
CA SER A 58 -8.24 -4.35 -0.27
C SER A 58 -7.06 -3.39 -0.35
N VAL A 59 -7.10 -2.53 -1.38
CA VAL A 59 -6.15 -1.44 -1.59
C VAL A 59 -6.92 -0.11 -1.69
N PRO A 60 -6.32 1.03 -1.29
CA PRO A 60 -4.94 1.19 -0.83
C PRO A 60 -4.72 0.56 0.54
N ALA A 61 -3.57 -0.06 0.78
CA ALA A 61 -3.16 -0.55 2.11
C ALA A 61 -1.88 0.16 2.54
N VAL A 62 -1.88 0.81 3.70
CA VAL A 62 -0.79 1.71 4.12
C VAL A 62 -0.20 1.28 5.45
N TRP A 63 1.13 1.26 5.50
CA TRP A 63 1.95 1.08 6.69
C TRP A 63 2.78 2.33 6.94
N ILE A 64 2.89 2.72 8.21
CA ILE A 64 3.76 3.81 8.67
C ILE A 64 4.62 3.25 9.80
N ASP A 65 5.94 3.36 9.68
CA ASP A 65 6.94 2.83 10.62
C ASP A 65 6.68 1.36 11.01
N GLY A 66 6.34 0.55 10.00
CA GLY A 66 6.02 -0.87 10.16
C GLY A 66 4.65 -1.16 10.79
N LYS A 67 3.90 -0.14 11.24
CA LYS A 67 2.54 -0.28 11.76
C LYS A 67 1.54 -0.13 10.63
N PHE A 68 0.62 -1.09 10.53
CA PHE A 68 -0.48 -0.99 9.59
C PHE A 68 -1.48 0.07 10.04
N VAL A 69 -1.72 1.08 9.19
CA VAL A 69 -2.57 2.23 9.51
C VAL A 69 -3.97 2.05 8.96
N GLY A 70 -4.08 1.47 7.76
CA GLY A 70 -5.40 1.27 7.17
C GLY A 70 -5.41 1.32 5.67
N GLY A 71 -6.63 1.24 5.17
CA GLY A 71 -6.98 1.18 3.77
C GLY A 71 -8.48 1.32 3.60
N CYS A 72 -8.92 1.66 2.39
CA CYS A 72 -10.33 1.69 2.04
C CYS A 72 -10.83 0.29 1.63
#